data_AF-A0A5N5WWN6-F1
#
_entry.id   AF-A0A5N5WWN6-F1
#
_cell.length_a   1.000
_cell.length_b   1.000
_cell.length_c   1.000
_cell.angle_alpha   90.00
_cell.angle_beta   90.00
_cell.angle_gamma   90.00
#
_symmetry.space_group_name_H-M   'P 1'
#
loop_
_entity.id
_entity.type
_entity.pdbx_description
1 polymer ?
#
loop_
_entity_poly.entity_id
_entity_poly.type
_entity_poly.pdbx_seq_one_letter_code
_entity_poly.pdbx_strand_id
1 'polypeptide(L)'
;MHPRLGVLCFRTTVGGALDTASTPVHVLLEMRQYCSEVFDRLDVIADGGILRGTDAVKALALGAKAVGIGRAALYGLAASGQEGVERTFRILADETMTAMRLLGVQRVDQLSYQRINTLLVDSQIFDSASLVYKSELINKRSSVRAKF
;
A
#
# COMPACT_ATOMS: atom_id res chain seq x y z
N MET A 1 21.21 -6.61 13.74
CA MET A 1 20.38 -6.36 12.54
C MET A 1 20.30 -7.68 11.78
N HIS A 2 19.12 -8.30 11.69
CA HIS A 2 18.94 -9.46 10.81
C HIS A 2 18.89 -8.95 9.36
N PRO A 3 19.60 -9.57 8.40
CA PRO A 3 19.52 -9.18 7.00
C PRO A 3 18.10 -9.45 6.47
N ARG A 4 17.48 -8.44 5.86
CA ARG A 4 16.18 -8.60 5.17
C ARG A 4 16.40 -9.43 3.92
N LEU A 5 15.78 -10.61 3.88
CA LEU A 5 16.00 -11.64 2.87
C LEU A 5 15.05 -11.43 1.68
N GLY A 6 15.26 -10.35 0.92
CA GLY A 6 14.59 -10.13 -0.36
C GLY A 6 13.74 -8.85 -0.45
N VAL A 7 13.47 -8.46 -1.70
CA VAL A 7 12.64 -7.30 -2.05
C VAL A 7 11.33 -7.80 -2.62
N LEU A 8 10.21 -7.32 -2.07
CA LEU A 8 8.87 -7.64 -2.57
C LEU A 8 8.26 -6.38 -3.20
N CYS A 9 8.11 -6.39 -4.53
CA CYS A 9 7.54 -5.27 -5.28
C CYS A 9 6.08 -5.52 -5.60
N PHE A 10 5.18 -4.70 -5.05
CA PHE A 10 3.77 -4.70 -5.41
C PHE A 10 3.53 -3.70 -6.52
N ARG A 11 3.21 -4.22 -7.70
CA ARG A 11 2.79 -3.43 -8.85
C ARG A 11 1.45 -3.94 -9.34
N THR A 12 0.42 -3.12 -9.22
CA THR A 12 -0.73 -3.24 -10.11
C THR A 12 -0.63 -2.09 -11.09
N THR A 13 -0.36 -2.43 -12.34
CA THR A 13 -0.44 -1.46 -13.41
C THR A 13 -1.88 -0.95 -13.42
N VAL A 14 -2.06 0.35 -13.24
CA VAL A 14 -3.30 1.05 -13.52
C VAL A 14 -3.62 0.86 -15.02
N GLY A 15 -4.24 -0.27 -15.36
CA GLY A 15 -4.72 -0.67 -16.69
C GLY A 15 -3.82 -1.56 -17.55
N GLY A 16 -2.90 -2.38 -17.00
CA GLY A 16 -1.98 -3.20 -17.84
C GLY A 16 -1.68 -4.62 -17.38
N ALA A 17 -2.37 -5.12 -16.35
CA ALA A 17 -2.24 -6.49 -15.86
C ALA A 17 -3.65 -7.06 -15.72
N LEU A 18 -4.09 -7.36 -14.49
CA LEU A 18 -5.48 -7.76 -14.23
C LEU A 18 -6.32 -6.52 -13.89
N ASP A 19 -7.35 -6.25 -14.70
CA ASP A 19 -8.15 -5.01 -14.64
C ASP A 19 -8.90 -4.79 -13.32
N THR A 20 -9.11 -5.84 -12.53
CA THR A 20 -9.80 -5.79 -11.24
C THR A 20 -8.88 -6.09 -10.05
N ALA A 21 -7.56 -6.06 -10.26
CA ALA A 21 -6.61 -6.29 -9.18
C ALA A 21 -6.67 -5.18 -8.12
N SER A 22 -6.52 -5.57 -6.86
CA SER A 22 -6.44 -4.65 -5.73
C SER A 22 -5.33 -3.61 -5.94
N THR A 23 -5.59 -2.36 -5.57
CA THR A 23 -4.54 -1.33 -5.63
C THR A 23 -3.40 -1.66 -4.65
N PRO A 24 -2.15 -1.19 -4.89
CA PRO A 24 -1.02 -1.53 -4.01
C PRO A 24 -1.24 -1.05 -2.57
N VAL A 25 -1.98 0.05 -2.38
CA VAL A 25 -2.36 0.55 -1.05
C VAL A 25 -3.29 -0.43 -0.33
N HIS A 26 -4.24 -1.05 -1.03
CA HIS A 26 -5.11 -2.08 -0.44
C HIS A 26 -4.31 -3.33 -0.06
N VAL A 27 -3.40 -3.76 -0.93
CA VAL A 27 -2.53 -4.91 -0.63
C VAL A 27 -1.63 -4.61 0.58
N LEU A 28 -1.08 -3.40 0.70
CA LEU A 28 -0.32 -2.98 1.89
C LEU A 28 -1.17 -3.01 3.17
N LEU A 29 -2.45 -2.61 3.10
CA LEU A 29 -3.39 -2.69 4.22
C LEU A 29 -3.67 -4.15 4.61
N GLU A 30 -3.98 -5.00 3.63
CA GLU A 30 -4.19 -6.44 3.82
C GLU A 30 -2.98 -7.12 4.45
N MET A 31 -1.77 -6.85 3.93
CA MET A 31 -0.54 -7.39 4.50
C MET A 31 -0.34 -6.96 5.94
N ARG A 32 -0.66 -5.70 6.24
CA ARG A 32 -0.50 -5.20 7.61
C ARG A 32 -1.48 -5.84 8.57
N GLN A 33 -2.68 -6.17 8.10
CA GLN A 33 -3.69 -6.84 8.90
C GLN A 33 -3.40 -8.34 9.08
N TYR A 34 -2.93 -9.03 8.03
CA TYR A 34 -2.83 -10.49 8.01
C TYR A 34 -1.44 -11.07 8.16
N CYS A 35 -0.40 -10.34 7.75
CA CYS A 35 0.98 -10.85 7.73
C CYS A 35 2.00 -9.72 8.01
N SER A 36 1.80 -9.01 9.12
CA SER A 36 2.64 -7.88 9.53
C SER A 36 4.13 -8.23 9.65
N GLU A 37 4.46 -9.48 9.95
CA GLU A 37 5.82 -10.02 10.03
C GLU A 37 6.60 -9.94 8.70
N VAL A 38 5.90 -9.76 7.57
CA VAL A 38 6.53 -9.56 6.27
C VAL A 38 7.38 -8.29 6.25
N PHE A 39 6.93 -7.21 6.90
CA PHE A 39 7.67 -5.93 6.95
C PHE A 39 8.96 -5.99 7.77
N ASP A 40 9.09 -6.99 8.64
CA ASP A 40 10.32 -7.23 9.42
C ASP A 40 11.35 -8.04 8.62
N ARG A 41 10.87 -8.90 7.71
CA ARG A 41 11.70 -9.88 6.99
C ARG A 41 12.08 -9.43 5.59
N LEU A 42 11.24 -8.64 4.92
CA LEU A 42 11.39 -8.22 3.53
C LEU A 42 11.37 -6.70 3.40
N ASP A 43 12.10 -6.18 2.42
CA ASP A 43 11.92 -4.80 1.99
C ASP A 43 10.76 -4.73 0.98
N VAL A 44 9.65 -4.17 1.43
CA VAL A 44 8.43 -4.02 0.61
C VAL A 44 8.50 -2.73 -0.19
N ILE A 45 8.38 -2.79 -1.51
CA ILE A 45 8.30 -1.63 -2.40
C ILE A 45 6.91 -1.59 -3.01
N ALA A 46 6.26 -0.43 -3.00
CA ALA A 46 4.92 -0.26 -3.57
C ALA A 46 4.96 0.67 -4.79
N ASP A 47 4.38 0.23 -5.91
CA ASP A 47 4.29 0.99 -7.15
C ASP A 47 2.90 0.79 -7.77
N GLY A 48 2.34 1.86 -8.34
CA GLY A 48 0.99 1.84 -8.92
C GLY A 48 0.13 2.96 -8.36
N GLY A 49 0.07 4.06 -9.13
CA GLY A 49 -0.82 5.18 -8.83
C GLY A 49 -0.26 6.27 -7.91
N ILE A 50 1.03 6.22 -7.54
CA ILE A 50 1.69 7.30 -6.79
C ILE A 50 1.85 8.53 -7.70
N LEU A 51 1.11 9.60 -7.41
CA LEU A 51 1.12 10.85 -8.18
C LEU A 51 1.33 12.09 -7.30
N ARG A 52 1.17 11.97 -5.99
CA ARG A 52 1.38 13.03 -5.00
C ARG A 52 2.30 12.59 -3.88
N GLY A 53 2.97 13.56 -3.26
CA GLY A 53 3.79 13.31 -2.07
C GLY A 53 3.00 12.69 -0.91
N THR A 54 1.71 13.02 -0.78
CA THR A 54 0.83 12.39 0.22
C THR A 54 0.58 10.91 -0.04
N ASP A 55 0.59 10.47 -1.30
CA ASP A 55 0.42 9.05 -1.65
C ASP A 55 1.68 8.28 -1.22
N ALA A 56 2.85 8.86 -1.49
CA ALA A 56 4.14 8.33 -1.03
C ALA A 56 4.17 8.22 0.50
N VAL A 57 3.80 9.29 1.21
CA VAL A 57 3.75 9.30 2.69
C VAL A 57 2.82 8.21 3.23
N LYS A 58 1.63 8.02 2.63
CA LYS A 58 0.70 6.97 3.06
C LYS A 58 1.30 5.57 2.86
N ALA A 59 1.89 5.29 1.71
CA ALA A 59 2.52 3.99 1.45
C ALA A 59 3.69 3.72 2.41
N LEU A 60 4.54 4.73 2.66
CA LEU A 60 5.65 4.63 3.62
C LEU A 60 5.14 4.38 5.05
N ALA A 61 4.13 5.12 5.49
CA ALA A 61 3.51 4.92 6.80
C ALA A 61 2.79 3.57 6.92
N LEU A 62 2.34 2.97 5.81
CA LEU A 62 1.79 1.61 5.75
C LEU A 62 2.86 0.50 5.89
N GLY A 63 4.15 0.83 5.79
CA GLY A 63 5.26 -0.10 5.95
C GLY A 63 6.10 -0.33 4.69
N ALA A 64 5.76 0.34 3.58
CA ALA A 64 6.62 0.29 2.40
C ALA A 64 7.99 0.94 2.70
N LYS A 65 9.06 0.31 2.23
CA LYS A 65 10.43 0.81 2.30
C LYS A 65 10.69 1.93 1.30
N ALA A 66 10.07 1.83 0.12
CA ALA A 66 10.16 2.80 -0.96
C ALA A 66 8.89 2.75 -1.82
N VAL A 67 8.69 3.80 -2.62
CA VAL A 67 7.62 3.84 -3.61
C VAL A 67 8.18 3.99 -5.02
N GLY A 68 7.56 3.28 -5.97
CA GLY A 68 7.85 3.41 -7.40
C GLY A 68 6.98 4.47 -8.06
N ILE A 69 7.49 5.04 -9.15
CA ILE A 69 6.76 5.95 -10.03
C ILE A 69 6.94 5.47 -11.46
N GLY A 70 5.84 5.21 -12.16
CA GLY A 70 5.85 4.83 -13.57
C GLY A 70 5.52 6.00 -14.50
N ARG A 71 4.21 6.22 -14.74
CA ARG A 71 3.71 7.15 -15.77
C ARG A 71 4.19 8.59 -15.59
N ALA A 72 4.27 9.09 -14.36
CA ALA A 72 4.71 10.47 -14.15
C ALA A 72 6.16 10.70 -14.62
N ALA A 73 7.07 9.74 -14.39
CA ALA A 73 8.43 9.81 -14.90
C ALA A 73 8.47 9.73 -16.44
N LEU A 74 7.64 8.87 -17.05
CA LEU A 74 7.50 8.79 -18.51
C LEU A 74 6.97 10.09 -19.12
N TYR A 75 6.02 10.76 -18.46
CA TYR A 75 5.50 12.05 -18.92
C TYR A 75 6.53 13.16 -18.78
N GLY A 76 7.33 13.16 -17.70
CA GLY A 76 8.50 14.03 -17.58
C GLY A 76 9.49 13.81 -18.73
N LEU A 77 9.81 12.55 -19.02
CA LEU A 77 10.69 12.17 -20.12
C LEU A 77 10.17 12.67 -21.47
N ALA A 78 8.88 12.50 -21.74
CA ALA A 78 8.26 12.96 -22.98
C ALA A 78 8.22 14.49 -23.11
N ALA A 79 8.07 15.22 -21.99
CA ALA A 79 7.94 16.67 -22.00
C ALA A 79 9.28 17.39 -22.20
N SER A 80 10.36 16.93 -21.55
CA SER A 80 11.65 17.63 -21.58
C SER A 80 12.86 16.70 -21.41
N GLY A 81 12.74 15.43 -21.83
CA GLY A 81 13.83 14.47 -21.72
C GLY A 81 14.25 14.25 -20.26
N GLN A 82 15.55 14.13 -20.02
CA GLN A 82 16.12 13.90 -18.70
C GLN A 82 15.72 14.99 -17.69
N GLU A 83 15.74 16.27 -18.09
CA GLU A 83 15.39 17.38 -17.19
C GLU A 83 13.95 17.27 -16.70
N GLY A 84 13.04 16.82 -17.58
CA GLY A 84 11.65 16.57 -17.21
C GLY A 84 11.50 15.46 -16.18
N VAL A 85 12.26 14.36 -16.32
CA VAL A 85 12.31 13.28 -15.32
C VAL A 85 12.83 13.78 -13.97
N GLU A 86 13.95 14.50 -13.97
CA GLU A 86 14.54 15.07 -12.76
C GLU A 86 13.58 16.04 -12.07
N ARG A 87 12.86 16.86 -12.84
CA ARG A 87 11.85 17.78 -12.32
C ARG A 87 10.67 17.02 -11.72
N THR A 88 10.21 15.94 -12.33
CA THR A 88 9.15 15.08 -11.75
C THR A 88 9.57 14.54 -10.38
N PHE A 89 10.79 13.99 -10.26
CA PHE A 89 11.29 13.49 -8.98
C PHE A 89 11.45 14.60 -7.93
N ARG A 90 11.93 15.78 -8.34
CA ARG A 90 12.06 16.94 -7.45
C ARG A 90 10.72 17.39 -6.89
N ILE A 91 9.70 17.54 -7.74
CA ILE A 91 8.34 17.91 -7.32
C ILE A 91 7.79 16.89 -6.33
N LEU A 92 7.91 15.59 -6.62
CA LEU A 92 7.41 14.56 -5.71
C LEU A 92 8.16 14.58 -4.36
N ALA A 93 9.48 14.77 -4.39
CA ALA A 93 10.28 14.88 -3.17
C ALA A 93 9.86 16.09 -2.32
N ASP A 94 9.67 17.26 -2.93
CA ASP A 94 9.24 18.49 -2.26
C ASP A 94 7.84 18.34 -1.65
N GLU A 95 6.90 17.73 -2.38
CA GLU A 95 5.55 17.42 -1.86
C GLU A 95 5.62 16.44 -0.69
N THR A 96 6.46 15.40 -0.78
CA THR A 96 6.64 14.40 0.27
C THR A 96 7.20 15.03 1.54
N MET A 97 8.23 15.86 1.41
CA MET A 97 8.82 16.62 2.52
C MET A 97 7.81 17.58 3.15
N THR A 98 7.01 18.26 2.32
CA THR A 98 5.95 19.16 2.81
C THR A 98 4.90 18.40 3.60
N ALA A 99 4.42 17.26 3.07
CA ALA A 99 3.46 16.41 3.77
C ALA A 99 4.01 15.87 5.11
N MET A 100 5.28 15.43 5.14
CA MET A 100 5.93 15.00 6.38
C MET A 100 6.04 16.13 7.41
N ARG A 101 6.40 17.34 6.98
CA ARG A 101 6.45 18.53 7.86
C ARG A 101 5.07 18.85 8.45
N LEU A 102 4.01 18.79 7.65
CA LEU A 102 2.64 19.00 8.11
C LEU A 102 2.16 17.93 9.08
N LEU A 103 2.70 16.71 8.99
CA LEU A 103 2.47 15.63 9.96
C LEU A 103 3.37 15.72 11.21
N GLY A 104 4.25 16.73 11.30
CA GLY A 104 5.21 16.87 12.39
C GLY A 104 6.31 15.81 12.40
N VAL A 105 6.62 15.24 11.23
CA VAL A 105 7.61 14.16 11.05
C VAL A 105 8.86 14.69 10.36
N GLN A 106 10.04 14.40 10.92
CA GLN A 106 11.32 14.89 10.39
C GLN A 106 12.09 13.81 9.61
N ARG A 107 11.80 12.53 9.85
CA ARG A 107 12.47 11.40 9.22
C ARG A 107 11.47 10.38 8.73
N VAL A 108 11.79 9.68 7.64
CA VAL A 108 10.90 8.68 7.03
C VAL A 108 10.60 7.53 8.00
N ASP A 109 11.57 7.12 8.82
CA ASP A 109 11.42 6.05 9.81
C ASP A 109 10.52 6.41 11.00
N GLN A 110 10.14 7.68 11.15
CA GLN A 110 9.14 8.10 12.11
C GLN A 110 7.72 7.94 11.56
N LEU A 111 7.52 7.72 10.26
CA LEU A 111 6.19 7.44 9.69
C LEU A 111 5.68 6.09 10.21
N SER A 112 4.44 6.08 10.70
CA SER A 112 3.83 4.87 11.27
C SER A 112 2.36 4.78 10.88
N TYR A 113 1.81 3.57 11.01
CA TYR A 113 0.39 3.29 10.76
C TYR A 113 -0.55 4.27 11.45
N GLN A 114 -0.21 4.59 12.70
CA GLN A 114 -1.05 5.30 13.65
C GLN A 114 -1.36 6.73 13.19
N ARG A 115 -0.64 7.22 12.17
CA ARG A 115 -0.84 8.55 11.57
C ARG A 115 -1.79 8.52 10.37
N ILE A 116 -2.30 7.36 9.98
CA ILE A 116 -3.25 7.19 8.89
C ILE A 116 -4.60 6.75 9.48
N ASN A 117 -5.66 7.45 9.12
CA ASN A 117 -7.02 7.00 9.37
C ASN A 117 -7.47 6.08 8.22
N THR A 118 -7.72 4.81 8.51
CA THR A 118 -8.16 3.79 7.54
C THR A 118 -9.63 3.44 7.65
N LEU A 119 -10.38 4.02 8.60
CA LEU A 119 -11.76 3.62 8.91
C LEU A 119 -12.70 3.59 7.71
N LEU A 120 -12.50 4.49 6.73
CA LEU A 120 -13.33 4.55 5.52
C LEU A 120 -13.04 3.42 4.52
N VAL A 121 -11.83 2.85 4.55
CA VAL A 121 -11.38 1.81 3.62
C VAL A 121 -11.32 0.43 4.27
N ASP A 122 -11.40 0.32 5.59
CA ASP A 122 -11.38 -0.95 6.32
C ASP A 122 -12.49 -1.91 5.85
N SER A 123 -13.66 -1.39 5.47
CA SER A 123 -14.77 -2.19 4.92
C SER A 123 -14.49 -2.77 3.53
N GLN A 124 -13.49 -2.24 2.83
CA GLN A 124 -13.06 -2.70 1.50
C GLN A 124 -11.97 -3.76 1.61
N ILE A 125 -11.34 -3.90 2.78
CA ILE A 125 -10.37 -4.95 3.05
C ILE A 125 -11.13 -6.23 3.33
N PHE A 126 -10.79 -7.28 2.59
CA PHE A 126 -11.39 -8.59 2.79
C PHE A 126 -11.15 -9.03 4.23
N ASP A 127 -12.21 -9.27 5.02
CA ASP A 127 -12.13 -9.77 6.39
C ASP A 127 -12.22 -11.31 6.42
N SER A 128 -11.11 -11.98 6.72
CA SER A 128 -11.10 -13.44 6.84
C SER A 128 -11.96 -13.96 8.01
N ALA A 129 -12.16 -13.16 9.07
CA ALA A 129 -13.06 -13.49 10.17
C ALA A 129 -14.53 -13.54 9.72
N SER A 130 -14.90 -12.72 8.72
CA SER A 130 -16.24 -12.73 8.15
C SER A 130 -16.57 -14.03 7.40
N LEU A 131 -15.58 -14.68 6.78
CA LEU A 131 -15.74 -16.00 6.15
C LEU A 131 -15.78 -17.14 7.18
N VAL A 132 -14.97 -17.07 8.24
CA VAL A 132 -15.02 -18.03 9.35
C VAL A 132 -16.38 -17.95 10.04
N TYR A 133 -16.87 -16.74 10.32
CA TYR A 133 -18.19 -16.53 10.92
C TYR A 133 -19.32 -17.01 10.00
N LYS A 134 -19.22 -16.77 8.68
CA LYS A 134 -20.18 -17.31 7.70
C LYS A 134 -20.13 -18.84 7.63
N SER A 135 -18.96 -19.45 7.62
CA SER A 135 -18.82 -20.92 7.53
C SER A 135 -19.32 -21.61 8.81
N GLU A 136 -19.06 -21.04 9.97
CA GLU A 136 -19.61 -21.51 11.25
C GLU A 136 -21.13 -21.35 11.34
N LEU A 137 -21.70 -20.24 10.86
CA LEU A 137 -23.15 -20.04 10.79
C LEU A 137 -23.83 -20.99 9.80
N ILE A 138 -23.20 -21.26 8.65
CA ILE A 138 -23.69 -22.23 7.66
C ILE A 138 -23.68 -23.64 8.26
N ASN A 139 -22.58 -24.03 8.93
CA ASN A 139 -22.46 -25.32 9.61
C ASN A 139 -23.45 -25.49 10.77
N LYS A 140 -23.73 -24.42 11.54
CA LYS A 140 -24.78 -24.46 12.57
C LYS A 140 -26.18 -24.61 11.95
N ARG A 141 -26.46 -23.99 10.81
CA ARG A 141 -27.78 -24.09 10.13
C ARG A 141 -28.01 -25.46 9.47
N SER A 142 -26.97 -26.08 8.91
CA SER A 142 -27.06 -27.44 8.36
C SER A 142 -27.21 -28.51 9.47
N SER A 143 -26.55 -28.32 10.62
CA SER A 143 -26.72 -29.21 11.79
C SER A 143 -28.13 -29.15 12.40
N VAL A 144 -28.82 -28.01 12.33
CA VAL A 144 -30.22 -27.86 12.79
C VAL A 144 -31.22 -28.47 11.79
N ARG A 145 -30.94 -28.46 10.49
CA ARG A 145 -31.79 -29.12 9.47
C ARG A 145 -31.66 -30.64 9.44
N ALA A 146 -30.54 -31.21 9.90
CA ALA A 146 -30.32 -32.65 9.96
C ALA A 146 -30.93 -33.32 11.21
N LYS A 147 -31.66 -32.57 12.05
CA LYS A 147 -32.34 -33.05 13.27
C LYS A 147 -33.87 -33.14 13.14
N PHE A 148 -34.40 -33.07 11.92
CA PHE A 148 -35.81 -33.34 11.60
C PHE A 148 -35.90 -34.45 10.55
#